data_AF-A0AAJ0L704-F1
#
_entry.id   AF-A0AAJ0L704-F1
#
_cell.length_a   1.000
_cell.length_b   1.000
_cell.length_c   1.000
_cell.angle_alpha   90.00
_cell.angle_beta   90.00
_cell.angle_gamma   90.00
#
_symmetry.space_group_name_H-M   'P 1'
#
loop_
_entity.id
_entity.type
_entity.pdbx_description
1 polymer ?
#
loop_
_entity_poly.entity_id
_entity_poly.type
_entity_poly.pdbx_seq_one_letter_code
_entity_poly.pdbx_strand_id
1 'polypeptide(L)'
;MPACVHRPADPPAAVPVAVAIERPLPPADLMACADRPAGLPEDASLIAQIPTAIRAGIIRMARAFRTNADSKDRLVNWLAADSCPALAKATR
;
A
#
# COMPACT_ATOMS: atom_id res chain seq x y z
N MET A 1 -36.23 -45.01 -49.54
CA MET A 1 -35.07 -45.06 -48.62
C MET A 1 -35.00 -43.73 -47.89
N PRO A 2 -34.91 -43.68 -46.54
CA PRO A 2 -34.83 -42.40 -45.84
C PRO A 2 -33.42 -41.82 -45.98
N ALA A 3 -33.33 -40.56 -46.38
CA ALA A 3 -32.06 -39.84 -46.48
C ALA A 3 -31.64 -39.31 -45.09
N CYS A 4 -30.41 -39.61 -44.67
CA CYS A 4 -29.84 -39.07 -43.44
C CYS A 4 -29.56 -37.57 -43.62
N VAL A 5 -30.21 -36.73 -42.82
CA VAL A 5 -29.89 -35.30 -42.72
C VAL A 5 -28.50 -35.15 -42.09
N HIS A 6 -27.56 -34.59 -42.84
CA HIS A 6 -26.23 -34.25 -42.31
C HIS A 6 -26.36 -33.00 -41.42
N ARG A 7 -26.02 -33.13 -40.14
CA ARG A 7 -25.89 -31.98 -39.25
C ARG A 7 -24.50 -31.35 -39.46
N PRO A 8 -24.38 -30.04 -39.72
CA PRO A 8 -23.08 -29.39 -39.73
C PRO A 8 -22.44 -29.51 -38.34
N ALA A 9 -21.15 -29.83 -38.31
CA ALA A 9 -20.39 -29.91 -37.07
C ALA A 9 -20.28 -28.52 -36.42
N ASP A 10 -20.41 -28.47 -35.10
CA ASP A 10 -20.22 -27.22 -34.36
C ASP A 10 -18.77 -26.71 -34.53
N PRO A 11 -18.57 -25.39 -34.69
CA PRO A 11 -17.23 -24.82 -34.77
C PRO A 11 -16.46 -25.08 -33.47
N PRO A 12 -15.13 -25.25 -33.54
CA PRO A 12 -14.31 -25.51 -32.37
C PRO A 12 -14.44 -24.34 -31.38
N ALA A 13 -14.61 -24.67 -30.10
CA ALA A 13 -14.72 -23.68 -29.03
C ALA A 13 -13.46 -22.80 -29.00
N ALA A 14 -13.66 -21.47 -28.99
CA ALA A 14 -12.57 -20.52 -28.88
C ALA A 14 -11.87 -20.69 -27.52
N VAL A 15 -10.58 -21.02 -27.56
CA VAL A 15 -9.74 -21.06 -26.36
C VAL A 15 -9.35 -19.64 -25.95
N PRO A 16 -9.48 -19.26 -24.68
CA PRO A 16 -9.09 -17.94 -24.22
C PRO A 16 -7.58 -17.76 -24.37
N VAL A 17 -7.17 -16.69 -25.07
CA VAL A 17 -5.77 -16.28 -25.22
C VAL A 17 -5.43 -15.31 -24.09
N ALA A 18 -4.51 -15.70 -23.22
CA ALA A 18 -3.96 -14.79 -22.23
C ALA A 18 -2.92 -13.87 -22.89
N VAL A 19 -3.18 -12.57 -22.89
CA VAL A 19 -2.21 -11.55 -23.34
C VAL A 19 -1.47 -11.04 -22.11
N ALA A 20 -0.14 -11.13 -22.12
CA ALA A 20 0.68 -10.55 -21.07
C ALA A 20 0.64 -9.03 -21.18
N ILE A 21 -0.02 -8.38 -20.22
CA ILE A 21 0.00 -6.93 -20.08
C ILE A 21 1.10 -6.57 -19.09
N GLU A 22 2.07 -5.79 -19.54
CA GLU A 22 3.11 -5.27 -18.67
C GLU A 22 2.47 -4.30 -17.66
N ARG A 23 2.72 -4.55 -16.38
CA ARG A 23 2.08 -3.77 -15.32
C ARG A 23 2.69 -2.36 -15.32
N PRO A 24 1.88 -1.29 -15.40
CA PRO A 24 2.42 0.06 -15.35
C PRO A 24 3.13 0.27 -14.00
N LEU A 25 4.43 0.60 -14.06
CA LEU A 25 5.17 1.01 -12.87
C LEU A 25 4.84 2.48 -12.55
N PRO A 26 4.61 2.82 -11.28
CA PRO A 26 4.47 4.21 -10.87
C PRO A 26 5.80 4.96 -11.06
N PRO A 27 5.75 6.28 -11.23
CA PRO A 27 6.92 7.15 -11.17
C PRO A 27 7.80 6.89 -9.93
N ALA A 28 9.12 7.05 -10.09
CA ALA A 28 10.11 6.66 -9.08
C ALA A 28 9.96 7.42 -7.74
N ASP A 29 9.47 8.66 -7.77
CA ASP A 29 9.18 9.46 -6.59
C ASP A 29 8.05 8.86 -5.72
N LEU A 30 7.09 8.16 -6.34
CA LEU A 30 6.03 7.43 -5.63
C LEU A 30 6.52 6.09 -5.04
N MET A 31 7.69 5.62 -5.47
CA MET A 31 8.32 4.39 -4.96
C MET A 31 9.27 4.66 -3.78
N ALA A 32 9.46 5.91 -3.36
CA ALA A 32 10.22 6.21 -2.16
C ALA A 32 9.45 5.82 -0.90
N CYS A 33 10.13 5.24 0.10
CA CYS A 33 9.53 4.97 1.40
C CYS A 33 9.07 6.26 2.11
N ALA A 34 8.31 6.11 3.17
CA ALA A 34 7.89 7.23 4.00
C ALA A 34 9.03 7.76 4.87
N ASP A 35 9.15 9.09 4.91
CA ASP A 35 10.06 9.78 5.80
C ASP A 35 9.63 9.61 7.26
N ARG A 36 10.60 9.40 8.14
CA ARG A 36 10.40 9.26 9.59
C ARG A 36 11.35 10.19 10.32
N PRO A 37 11.02 11.49 10.41
CA PRO A 37 11.86 12.43 11.15
C PRO A 37 11.90 12.06 12.63
N ALA A 38 12.97 12.48 13.30
CA ALA A 38 13.07 12.37 14.75
C ALA A 38 11.89 13.09 15.43
N GLY A 39 11.38 12.50 16.51
CA GLY A 39 10.32 13.07 17.31
C GLY A 39 10.76 14.31 18.09
N LEU A 40 9.82 14.87 18.86
CA LEU A 40 10.14 15.91 19.84
C LEU A 40 11.08 15.36 20.93
N PRO A 41 11.90 16.22 21.56
CA PRO A 41 12.72 15.82 22.70
C PRO A 41 11.87 15.19 23.82
N GLU A 42 12.38 14.12 24.42
CA GLU A 42 11.69 13.40 25.52
C GLU A 42 12.02 13.96 26.91
N ASP A 43 12.65 15.15 26.97
CA ASP A 43 12.97 15.83 28.22
C ASP A 43 11.69 16.26 28.95
N ALA A 44 11.46 15.68 30.14
CA ALA A 44 10.29 15.94 30.96
C ALA A 44 10.15 17.43 31.33
N SER A 45 11.27 18.15 31.51
CA SER A 45 11.28 19.58 31.83
C SER A 45 10.77 20.44 30.67
N LEU A 46 10.98 20.00 29.42
CA LEU A 46 10.46 20.65 28.21
C LEU A 46 9.01 20.25 27.94
N ILE A 47 8.66 18.97 28.14
CA ILE A 47 7.29 18.48 27.96
C ILE A 47 6.31 19.17 28.91
N ALA A 48 6.72 19.41 30.16
CA ALA A 48 5.91 20.09 31.17
C ALA A 48 5.55 21.54 30.79
N GLN A 49 6.29 22.16 29.87
CA GLN A 49 6.03 23.53 29.39
C GLN A 49 4.93 23.58 28.32
N ILE A 50 4.54 22.44 27.74
CA ILE A 50 3.54 22.38 26.67
C ILE A 50 2.14 22.35 27.31
N PRO A 51 1.25 23.32 27.01
CA PRO A 51 -0.13 23.27 27.49
C PRO A 51 -0.84 21.98 27.07
N THR A 52 -1.64 21.39 27.96
CA THR A 52 -2.27 20.08 27.75
C THR A 52 -3.05 19.97 26.43
N ALA A 53 -3.80 21.02 26.06
CA ALA A 53 -4.56 21.04 24.81
C ALA A 53 -3.66 21.00 23.57
N ILE A 54 -2.54 21.71 23.61
CA ILE A 54 -1.53 21.71 22.55
C ILE A 54 -0.84 20.34 22.47
N ARG A 55 -0.43 19.77 23.61
CA ARG A 55 0.15 18.43 23.67
C ARG A 55 -0.78 17.38 23.06
N ALA A 56 -2.07 17.44 23.37
CA ALA A 56 -3.07 16.56 22.79
C ALA A 56 -3.18 16.75 21.26
N GLY A 57 -3.14 17.99 20.77
CA GLY A 57 -3.09 18.30 19.34
C GLY A 57 -1.87 17.69 18.64
N ILE A 58 -0.67 17.89 19.21
CA ILE A 58 0.58 17.33 18.70
C ILE A 58 0.52 15.80 18.61
N ILE A 59 0.05 15.14 19.67
CA ILE A 59 -0.09 13.68 19.68
C ILE A 59 -1.04 13.20 18.57
N ARG A 60 -2.16 13.90 18.34
CA ARG A 60 -3.08 13.56 17.24
C ARG A 60 -2.42 13.70 15.87
N MET A 61 -1.68 14.79 15.64
CA MET A 61 -0.95 15.00 14.39
C MET A 61 0.12 13.93 14.18
N ALA A 62 0.92 13.62 15.19
CA ALA A 62 1.95 12.58 15.12
C ALA A 62 1.36 11.20 14.79
N ARG A 63 0.20 10.86 15.37
CA ARG A 63 -0.51 9.62 15.05
C ARG A 63 -1.01 9.60 13.61
N ALA A 64 -1.59 10.70 13.12
CA ALA A 64 -2.04 10.81 11.74
C ALA A 64 -0.87 10.67 10.74
N PHE A 65 0.25 11.34 11.04
CA PHE A 65 1.48 11.21 10.24
C PHE A 65 1.95 9.77 10.16
N ARG A 66 2.02 9.07 11.30
CA ARG A 66 2.40 7.65 11.35
C ARG A 66 1.48 6.80 10.47
N THR A 67 0.17 6.93 10.61
CA THR A 67 -0.80 6.17 9.79
C THR A 67 -0.60 6.41 8.29
N ASN A 68 -0.30 7.64 7.89
CA ASN A 68 -0.05 7.97 6.47
C ASN A 68 1.28 7.37 5.98
N ALA A 69 2.35 7.49 6.77
CA ALA A 69 3.65 6.89 6.47
C ALA A 69 3.53 5.36 6.29
N ASP A 70 2.83 4.69 7.21
CA ASP A 70 2.62 3.24 7.16
C ASP A 70 1.75 2.81 5.97
N SER A 71 0.88 3.69 5.49
CA SER A 71 0.07 3.43 4.29
C SER A 71 0.91 3.57 3.01
N LYS A 72 1.81 4.56 2.95
CA LYS A 72 2.75 4.72 1.84
C LYS A 72 3.69 3.51 1.73
N ASP A 73 4.29 3.09 2.84
CA ASP A 73 5.21 1.94 2.83
C ASP A 73 4.51 0.64 2.42
N ARG A 74 3.25 0.45 2.82
CA ARG A 74 2.45 -0.70 2.36
C ARG A 74 2.16 -0.65 0.86
N LEU A 75 1.93 0.52 0.28
CA LEU A 75 1.75 0.66 -1.16
C LEU A 75 3.02 0.30 -1.91
N VAL A 76 4.19 0.80 -1.46
CA VAL A 76 5.47 0.47 -2.08
C VAL A 76 5.76 -1.04 -1.93
N ASN A 77 5.58 -1.59 -0.73
CA ASN A 77 5.79 -3.02 -0.47
C ASN A 77 4.83 -3.94 -1.23
N TRP A 78 3.67 -3.45 -1.65
CA TRP A 78 2.77 -4.21 -2.52
C TRP A 78 3.31 -4.37 -3.94
N LEU A 79 4.06 -3.39 -4.44
CA LEU A 79 4.74 -3.51 -5.74
C LEU A 79 6.10 -4.18 -5.63
N ALA A 80 6.87 -3.85 -4.60
CA ALA A 80 8.21 -4.34 -4.35
C ALA A 80 8.35 -4.81 -2.90
N ALA A 81 8.07 -6.09 -2.65
CA ALA A 81 8.09 -6.68 -1.31
C ALA A 81 9.41 -6.38 -0.57
N ASP A 82 9.30 -6.11 0.73
CA ASP A 82 10.41 -5.85 1.65
C ASP A 82 11.34 -4.67 1.27
N SER A 83 10.91 -3.78 0.36
CA SER A 83 11.68 -2.59 -0.04
C SER A 83 11.63 -1.46 1.00
N CYS A 84 10.53 -1.34 1.73
CA CYS A 84 10.33 -0.38 2.82
C CYS A 84 10.18 -1.07 4.19
N PRO A 85 10.56 -0.39 5.29
CA PRO A 85 10.45 -0.95 6.63
C PRO A 85 9.03 -1.38 6.97
N ALA A 86 8.88 -2.61 7.48
CA ALA A 86 7.63 -3.02 8.11
C ALA A 86 7.47 -2.28 9.46
N LEU A 87 6.24 -1.89 9.77
CA LEU A 87 5.87 -1.29 11.05
C LEU A 87 6.49 -2.08 12.21
N ALA A 88 7.43 -1.47 12.94
CA ALA A 88 7.89 -2.03 14.20
C ALA A 88 6.69 -2.09 15.14
N LYS A 89 6.38 -3.29 15.66
CA LYS A 89 5.35 -3.42 16.70
C LYS A 89 5.77 -2.54 17.87
N ALA A 90 4.94 -1.55 18.20
CA ALA A 90 5.15 -0.75 19.40
C ALA A 90 5.10 -1.69 20.61
N THR A 91 6.25 -2.02 21.19
CA THR A 91 6.35 -2.59 22.53
C THR A 91 5.74 -1.57 23.48
N ARG A 92 4.63 -1.97 24.09
CA ARG A 92 3.87 -1.18 25.04
C ARG A 92 4.53 -1.20 26.41
#